data_AF-A0A258AGT1-F1
#
_entry.id   AF-A0A258AGT1-F1
#
_cell.length_a   1.000
_cell.length_b   1.000
_cell.length_c   1.000
_cell.angle_alpha   90.00
_cell.angle_beta   90.00
_cell.angle_gamma   90.00
#
_symmetry.space_group_name_H-M   'P 1'
#
loop_
_entity.id
_entity.type
_entity.pdbx_description
1 polymer ?
#
loop_
_entity_poly.entity_id
_entity_poly.type
_entity_poly.pdbx_seq_one_letter_code
_entity_poly.pdbx_strand_id
1 'polypeptide(L)'
;MRHGSIKVPIAAGLPGLTALRFERQWGMTVTLPAALETFVSQKIASGLYRDADEVVAESLGLLRQEERWKAAASAKIDEGLRDLAEGRVLTEEQSRAQMPCRS
;
A
#
# COMPACT_ATOMS: atom_id res chain seq x y z
N MET A 1 5.74 20.19 -19.63
CA MET A 1 5.65 21.68 -19.55
C MET A 1 4.22 22.11 -19.84
N ARG A 2 3.45 22.51 -18.83
CA ARG A 2 2.17 23.21 -19.05
C ARG A 2 2.12 24.41 -18.11
N HIS A 3 2.20 25.59 -18.72
CA HIS A 3 2.00 26.87 -18.09
C HIS A 3 0.53 26.97 -17.70
N GLY A 4 0.21 26.92 -16.41
CA GLY A 4 -1.13 27.17 -15.90
C GLY A 4 -1.34 28.67 -15.74
N SER A 5 -2.01 29.30 -16.71
CA SER A 5 -2.49 30.68 -16.55
C SER A 5 -3.49 30.76 -15.41
N ILE A 6 -3.12 31.47 -14.34
CA ILE A 6 -4.02 31.83 -13.25
C ILE A 6 -4.88 33.01 -13.73
N LYS A 7 -6.16 32.76 -14.03
CA LYS A 7 -7.14 33.83 -14.19
C LYS A 7 -7.74 34.13 -12.82
N VAL A 8 -7.28 35.20 -12.19
CA VAL A 8 -7.97 35.81 -11.04
C VAL A 8 -9.07 36.72 -11.59
N PRO A 9 -10.35 36.50 -11.28
CA PRO A 9 -11.37 37.49 -11.58
C PRO A 9 -11.22 38.64 -10.57
N ILE A 10 -10.94 39.85 -11.08
CA ILE A 10 -11.08 41.09 -10.31
C ILE A 10 -12.59 41.35 -10.19
N ALA A 11 -13.21 40.81 -9.14
CA ALA A 11 -14.61 41.10 -8.81
C ALA A 11 -14.66 42.38 -7.98
N ALA A 12 -15.01 43.48 -8.66
CA ALA A 12 -15.48 44.69 -8.00
C ALA A 12 -16.86 44.40 -7.36
N GLY A 13 -16.92 44.54 -6.04
CA GLY A 13 -18.14 44.85 -5.30
C GLY A 13 -19.20 43.75 -5.17
N LEU A 14 -19.06 42.89 -4.17
CA LEU A 14 -20.20 42.30 -3.45
C LEU A 14 -19.85 42.17 -1.95
N PRO A 15 -20.51 42.91 -1.05
CA PRO A 15 -20.35 42.73 0.38
C PRO A 15 -21.16 41.51 0.83
N GLY A 16 -20.50 40.59 1.52
CA GLY A 16 -21.14 39.49 2.22
C GLY A 16 -21.62 38.37 1.32
N LEU A 17 -20.74 37.40 1.03
CA LEU A 17 -21.06 35.97 0.98
C LEU A 17 -19.73 35.20 0.97
N THR A 18 -19.30 34.82 2.17
CA THR A 18 -18.29 33.78 2.37
C THR A 18 -18.84 32.46 1.83
N ALA A 19 -18.30 32.01 0.70
CA ALA A 19 -18.21 30.59 0.38
C ALA A 19 -17.07 30.39 -0.64
N LEU A 20 -15.83 30.55 -0.17
CA LEU A 20 -14.73 29.82 -0.77
C LEU A 20 -15.13 28.35 -0.74
N ARG A 21 -15.42 27.78 -1.91
CA ARG A 21 -15.70 26.35 -2.07
C ARG A 21 -14.42 25.61 -1.73
N PHE A 22 -14.29 25.24 -0.46
CA PHE A 22 -13.22 24.43 0.07
C PHE A 22 -13.36 23.05 -0.56
N GLU A 23 -12.50 22.72 -1.52
CA GLU A 23 -12.35 21.35 -1.96
C GLU A 23 -12.00 20.51 -0.73
N ARG A 24 -12.72 19.40 -0.54
CA ARG A 24 -12.49 18.45 0.54
C ARG A 24 -11.02 18.04 0.51
N GLN A 25 -10.22 18.55 1.44
CA GLN A 25 -8.85 18.10 1.68
C GLN A 25 -8.88 16.66 2.20
N TRP A 26 -8.99 15.71 1.29
CA TRP A 26 -8.76 14.29 1.59
C TRP A 26 -7.25 14.04 1.61
N GLY A 27 -6.64 14.39 2.74
CA GLY A 27 -5.25 14.08 3.06
C GLY A 27 -5.12 13.87 4.57
N MET A 28 -4.35 12.86 4.97
CA MET A 28 -4.03 12.61 6.38
C MET A 28 -2.69 13.29 6.69
N THR A 29 -2.66 14.14 7.71
CA THR A 29 -1.40 14.70 8.20
C THR A 29 -0.76 13.69 9.14
N VAL A 30 0.48 13.29 8.85
CA VAL A 30 1.29 12.43 9.70
C VAL A 30 2.63 13.11 9.97
N THR A 31 3.12 12.98 11.20
CA THR A 31 4.45 13.45 11.56
C THR A 31 5.41 12.27 11.55
N LEU A 32 6.51 12.41 10.81
CA LEU A 32 7.54 11.40 10.73
C LEU A 32 8.67 11.71 11.72
N PRO A 33 9.24 10.70 12.39
CA PRO A 33 10.56 10.81 13.01
C PRO A 33 11.62 11.25 12.00
N ALA A 34 12.62 12.01 12.45
CA ALA A 34 13.68 12.58 11.60
C ALA A 34 14.42 11.55 10.71
N ALA A 35 14.61 10.33 11.23
CA ALA A 35 15.22 9.24 10.46
C ALA A 35 14.37 8.84 9.23
N LEU A 36 13.04 8.78 9.38
CA LEU A 36 12.13 8.45 8.29
C LEU A 36 11.99 9.61 7.31
N GLU A 37 12.00 10.86 7.78
CA GLU A 37 12.05 12.04 6.92
C GLU A 37 13.30 12.05 6.03
N THR A 38 14.46 11.73 6.61
CA THR A 38 15.72 11.60 5.87
C THR A 38 15.63 10.50 4.81
N PHE A 39 15.06 9.35 5.17
CA PHE A 39 14.84 8.25 4.23
C PHE A 39 13.94 8.64 3.06
N VAL A 40 12.79 9.27 3.33
CA VAL A 40 11.87 9.76 2.30
C VAL A 40 12.57 10.77 1.39
N SER A 41 13.34 11.69 1.97
CA SER A 41 14.11 12.69 1.22
C SER A 41 15.13 12.04 0.28
N GLN A 42 15.84 11.00 0.73
CA GLN A 42 16.78 10.25 -0.10
C GLN A 42 16.08 9.51 -1.25
N LYS A 43 14.89 8.93 -0.99
CA LYS A 43 14.10 8.25 -2.03
C LYS A 43 13.64 9.21 -3.11
N ILE A 44 13.20 10.42 -2.75
CA ILE A 44 12.83 11.44 -3.73
C ILE A 44 14.08 11.93 -4.49
N ALA A 45 15.19 12.19 -3.79
CA ALA A 45 16.45 12.63 -4.40
C ALA A 45 17.02 11.61 -5.41
N SER A 46 16.72 10.33 -5.23
CA SER A 46 17.11 9.29 -6.19
C SER A 46 16.36 9.36 -7.53
N GLY A 47 15.26 10.12 -7.59
CA GLY A 47 14.39 10.21 -8.77
C GLY A 47 13.45 9.03 -8.95
N LEU A 48 13.46 8.05 -8.03
CA LEU A 48 12.56 6.90 -8.06
C LEU A 48 11.11 7.26 -7.67
N TYR A 49 10.93 8.37 -6.96
CA TYR A 49 9.63 8.84 -6.47
C TYR A 49 9.51 10.35 -6.69
N ARG A 50 8.31 10.80 -7.03
CA ARG A 50 7.99 12.20 -7.30
C ARG A 50 7.88 13.03 -6.03
N ASP A 51 7.26 12.48 -5.00
CA ASP A 51 6.93 13.16 -3.75
C ASP A 51 6.83 12.18 -2.56
N ALA A 52 6.63 12.73 -1.36
CA ALA A 52 6.54 11.95 -0.13
C ALA A 52 5.29 11.06 -0.08
N ASP A 53 4.17 11.51 -0.66
CA ASP A 53 2.91 10.76 -0.68
C ASP A 53 3.07 9.46 -1.48
N GLU A 54 3.80 9.51 -2.60
CA GLU A 54 4.12 8.33 -3.41
C GLU A 54 5.00 7.34 -2.65
N VAL A 55 6.03 7.82 -1.94
CA VAL A 55 6.88 6.95 -1.10
C VAL A 55 6.06 6.25 -0.02
N VAL A 56 5.18 6.98 0.65
CA VAL A 56 4.33 6.44 1.72
C VAL A 56 3.31 5.45 1.16
N ALA A 57 2.66 5.77 0.04
CA ALA A 57 1.68 4.90 -0.60
C ALA A 57 2.28 3.54 -1.00
N GLU A 58 3.45 3.56 -1.65
CA GLU A 58 4.16 2.34 -2.04
C GLU A 58 4.63 1.54 -0.81
N SER A 59 5.17 2.22 0.20
CA SER A 59 5.60 1.58 1.46
C SER A 59 4.44 0.87 2.18
N LEU A 60 3.27 1.52 2.25
CA LEU A 60 2.06 0.92 2.80
C LEU A 60 1.48 -0.18 1.90
N GLY A 61 1.71 -0.10 0.59
CA GLY A 61 1.40 -1.17 -0.36
C GLY A 61 2.15 -2.46 -0.03
N LEU A 62 3.47 -2.35 0.18
CA LEU A 62 4.32 -3.48 0.58
C LEU A 62 3.89 -4.07 1.92
N LEU A 63 3.58 -3.22 2.91
CA LEU A 63 3.11 -3.69 4.22
C LEU A 63 1.82 -4.50 4.11
N ARG A 64 0.82 -4.01 3.37
CA ARG A 64 -0.43 -4.76 3.14
C ARG A 64 -0.19 -6.09 2.42
N GLN A 65 0.77 -6.14 1.50
CA GLN A 65 1.11 -7.37 0.80
C GLN A 65 1.73 -8.41 1.74
N GLU A 66 2.60 -7.96 2.65
CA GLU A 66 3.19 -8.80 3.69
C GLU A 66 2.10 -9.36 4.63
N GLU A 67 1.17 -8.51 5.09
CA GLU A 67 0.05 -8.92 5.94
C GLU A 67 -0.81 -9.99 5.27
N ARG A 68 -1.15 -9.81 3.98
CA ARG A 68 -1.90 -10.81 3.21
C ARG A 68 -1.15 -12.13 3.10
N TRP A 69 0.17 -12.08 2.88
CA TRP A 69 0.97 -13.29 2.78
C TRP A 69 1.02 -14.04 4.10
N LYS A 70 1.21 -13.32 5.23
CA LYS A 70 1.16 -13.91 6.58
C LYS A 70 -0.19 -14.57 6.86
N ALA A 71 -1.29 -13.88 6.56
CA ALA A 71 -2.63 -14.43 6.74
C ALA A 71 -2.85 -15.69 5.90
N ALA A 72 -2.42 -15.70 4.64
CA ALA A 72 -2.52 -16.88 3.78
C ALA A 72 -1.65 -18.04 4.28
N ALA A 73 -0.44 -17.76 4.79
CA ALA A 73 0.44 -18.78 5.37
C ALA A 73 -0.17 -19.39 6.63
N SER A 74 -0.69 -18.56 7.55
CA SER A 74 -1.41 -19.04 8.74
C SER A 74 -2.61 -19.90 8.38
N ALA A 75 -3.42 -19.50 7.41
CA ALA A 75 -4.57 -20.29 6.97
C ALA A 75 -4.18 -21.69 6.45
N LYS A 76 -3.07 -21.79 5.69
CA LYS A 76 -2.55 -23.08 5.21
C LYS A 76 -2.00 -23.96 6.32
N ILE A 77 -1.39 -23.36 7.34
CA ILE A 77 -0.94 -24.08 8.53
C ILE A 77 -2.14 -24.67 9.27
N ASP A 78 -3.17 -23.85 9.51
CA ASP A 78 -4.39 -24.31 10.19
C ASP A 78 -5.11 -25.41 9.41
N GLU A 79 -5.13 -25.32 8.08
CA GLU A 79 -5.63 -26.38 7.20
C GLU A 79 -4.83 -27.67 7.37
N GLY A 80 -3.51 -27.61 7.26
CA GLY A 80 -2.65 -28.78 7.43
C GLY A 80 -2.75 -29.41 8.83
N LEU A 81 -2.93 -28.60 9.87
CA LEU A 81 -3.17 -29.10 11.24
C LEU A 81 -4.52 -29.83 11.37
N ARG A 82 -5.57 -29.35 10.70
CA ARG A 82 -6.86 -30.05 10.64
C ARG A 82 -6.75 -31.36 9.87
N ASP A 83 -6.08 -31.36 8.71
CA ASP A 83 -5.85 -32.57 7.92
C ASP A 83 -5.06 -33.61 8.72
N LEU A 84 -4.04 -33.21 9.48
CA LEU A 84 -3.32 -34.07 10.42
C LEU A 84 -4.23 -34.67 11.48
N ALA A 85 -5.07 -33.85 12.12
CA ALA A 85 -5.99 -34.30 13.16
C ALA A 85 -7.06 -35.27 12.63
N GLU A 86 -7.49 -35.09 11.38
CA GLU A 86 -8.48 -35.92 10.72
C GLU A 86 -7.86 -37.11 9.95
N GLY A 87 -6.53 -37.29 10.03
CA GLY A 87 -5.80 -38.38 9.38
C GLY A 87 -5.74 -38.27 7.85
N ARG A 88 -6.05 -37.12 7.27
CA ARG A 88 -5.94 -36.82 5.83
C ARG A 88 -4.50 -36.49 5.44
N VAL A 89 -3.58 -37.36 5.80
CA VAL A 89 -2.15 -37.23 5.52
C VAL A 89 -1.62 -38.42 4.76
N LEU A 90 -0.67 -38.16 3.86
CA LEU A 90 -0.02 -39.19 3.07
C LEU A 90 1.34 -39.52 3.67
N THR A 91 1.72 -40.79 3.61
CA THR A 91 3.10 -41.19 3.87
C THR A 91 4.02 -40.71 2.74
N GLU A 92 5.32 -40.68 2.99
CA GLU A 92 6.32 -40.34 1.97
C GLU A 92 6.16 -41.20 0.70
N GLU A 93 5.98 -42.51 0.87
CA GLU A 93 5.80 -43.44 -0.24
C GLU A 93 4.52 -43.14 -1.04
N GLN A 94 3.41 -42.87 -0.35
CA GLN A 94 2.14 -42.50 -0.98
C GLN A 94 2.21 -41.15 -1.71
N SER A 95 2.93 -40.18 -1.15
CA SER A 95 3.17 -38.88 -1.79
C SER A 95 4.01 -39.06 -3.06
N ARG A 96 5.10 -39.84 -2.98
CA ARG A 96 6.00 -40.10 -4.12
C ARG A 96 5.32 -40.86 -5.25
N ALA A 97 4.42 -41.78 -4.92
CA ALA A 97 3.64 -42.52 -5.92
C ALA A 97 2.61 -41.64 -6.66
N GLN A 98 2.13 -40.56 -6.02
CA GLN A 98 1.12 -39.65 -6.58
C GLN A 98 1.72 -38.44 -7.31
N MET A 99 2.99 -38.10 -7.07
CA MET A 99 3.67 -37.07 -7.84
C MET A 99 3.86 -37.54 -9.29
N PRO A 100 3.23 -36.91 -10.30
CA PRO A 100 3.46 -37.28 -11.68
C PRO A 100 4.92 -37.03 -12.04
N CYS A 101 5.55 -37.97 -12.76
CA CYS A 101 6.82 -37.71 -13.46
C CYS A 101 6.61 -36.46 -14.32
N ARG A 102 7.18 -35.33 -13.90
CA ARG A 102 7.17 -34.10 -14.67
C ARG A 102 8.12 -34.30 -15.85
N SER A 103 7.55 -34.65 -17.00
CA SER A 103 8.25 -34.75 -18.30
C SER A 103 8.81 -33.41 -18.74
#